data_AF-A0A918WIA3-F1
#
_entry.id   AF-A0A918WIA3-F1
#
_cell.length_a   1.000
_cell.length_b   1.000
_cell.length_c   1.000
_cell.angle_alpha   90.00
_cell.angle_beta   90.00
_cell.angle_gamma   90.00
#
_symmetry.space_group_name_H-M   'P 1'
#
loop_
_entity.id
_entity.type
_entity.pdbx_description
1 polymer ?
#
loop_
_entity_poly.entity_id
_entity_poly.type
_entity_poly.pdbx_seq_one_letter_code
_entity_poly.pdbx_strand_id
1 'polypeptide(L)'
;MKGAARARPSLLYGAAMDTTTIQVPRKTRDHLAELAKDRGITLGQLVEVLAAEQPTAAERAERLAAAREHVRTVIGLDISDEEFDQAPDILGNIYKIAADKARVARSDAA
;
A
#
# COMPACT_ATOMS: atom_id res chain seq x y z
N MET A 1 -20.98 -26.31 49.98
CA MET A 1 -20.23 -27.28 49.15
C MET A 1 -21.17 -27.69 48.02
N LYS A 2 -20.95 -27.56 46.72
CA LYS A 2 -19.86 -27.24 45.78
C LYS A 2 -20.56 -26.43 44.66
N GLY A 3 -20.04 -25.33 44.13
CA GLY A 3 -18.79 -25.29 43.35
C GLY A 3 -19.09 -25.59 41.88
N ALA A 4 -19.46 -24.58 41.10
CA ALA A 4 -19.32 -24.57 39.64
C ALA A 4 -19.36 -23.10 39.15
N ALA A 5 -18.27 -22.39 39.43
CA ALA A 5 -17.93 -21.18 38.69
C ALA A 5 -17.76 -21.59 37.22
N ARG A 6 -18.72 -21.25 36.36
CA ARG A 6 -18.48 -21.32 34.92
C ARG A 6 -17.51 -20.19 34.58
N ALA A 7 -16.33 -20.63 34.15
CA ALA A 7 -15.26 -19.79 33.67
C ALA A 7 -15.80 -18.74 32.69
N ARG A 8 -15.41 -17.48 32.93
CA ARG A 8 -15.49 -16.41 31.93
C ARG A 8 -14.58 -16.82 30.77
N PRO A 9 -15.05 -16.91 29.52
CA PRO A 9 -14.14 -17.05 28.40
C PRO A 9 -13.44 -15.70 28.22
N SER A 10 -12.20 -15.61 28.72
CA SER A 10 -11.23 -14.64 28.24
C SER A 10 -10.73 -15.13 26.87
N LEU A 11 -11.27 -14.56 25.80
CA LEU A 11 -10.62 -14.57 24.49
C LEU A 11 -10.66 -13.15 23.94
N LEU A 12 -9.50 -12.50 24.06
CA LEU A 12 -9.01 -11.57 23.04
C LEU A 12 -9.21 -12.23 21.67
N TYR A 13 -10.10 -11.68 20.84
CA TYR A 13 -10.18 -12.06 19.44
C TYR A 13 -10.67 -10.87 18.63
N GLY A 14 -9.74 -10.32 17.83
CA GLY A 14 -9.93 -9.49 16.63
C GLY A 14 -10.84 -8.26 16.75
N ALA A 15 -10.37 -7.11 16.30
CA ALA A 15 -11.29 -6.07 15.83
C ALA A 15 -12.36 -6.76 14.97
N ALA A 16 -13.63 -6.65 15.35
CA ALA A 16 -14.73 -7.17 14.55
C ALA A 16 -14.54 -6.56 13.16
N MET A 17 -14.23 -7.40 12.17
CA MET A 17 -14.17 -6.93 10.79
C MET A 17 -15.57 -6.40 10.49
N ASP A 18 -15.69 -5.10 10.25
CA ASP A 18 -16.95 -4.46 9.89
C ASP A 18 -17.41 -5.02 8.54
N THR A 19 -18.04 -6.19 8.56
CA THR A 19 -18.50 -6.87 7.36
C THR A 19 -19.79 -6.23 6.89
N THR A 20 -19.80 -5.75 5.65
CA THR A 20 -21.00 -5.26 4.99
C THR A 20 -21.42 -6.18 3.86
N THR A 21 -22.68 -6.08 3.43
CA THR A 21 -23.20 -6.86 2.30
C THR A 21 -23.30 -5.98 1.06
N ILE A 22 -22.74 -6.46 -0.05
CA ILE A 22 -22.90 -5.85 -1.37
C ILE A 22 -23.80 -6.71 -2.26
N GLN A 23 -24.57 -6.07 -3.13
CA GLN A 23 -25.37 -6.75 -4.13
C GLN A 23 -24.57 -6.87 -5.43
N VAL A 24 -24.44 -8.09 -5.94
CA VAL A 24 -23.72 -8.37 -7.20
C VAL A 24 -24.52 -9.38 -8.03
N PRO A 25 -24.41 -9.34 -9.37
CA PRO A 25 -25.04 -10.34 -10.23
C PRO A 25 -24.56 -11.76 -9.88
N ARG A 26 -25.46 -12.74 -9.93
CA ARG A 26 -25.17 -14.15 -9.64
C ARG A 26 -23.95 -14.66 -10.41
N LYS A 27 -23.92 -14.39 -11.73
CA LYS A 27 -22.80 -14.78 -12.61
C LYS A 27 -21.46 -14.22 -12.14
N THR A 28 -21.43 -12.97 -11.68
CA THR A 28 -20.20 -12.33 -11.16
C THR A 28 -19.75 -12.98 -9.86
N ARG A 29 -20.69 -13.24 -8.93
CA ARG A 29 -20.41 -13.90 -7.66
C ARG A 29 -19.89 -15.32 -7.85
N ASP A 30 -20.46 -16.06 -8.79
CA ASP A 30 -20.03 -17.43 -9.10
C ASP A 30 -18.62 -17.42 -9.71
N HIS A 31 -18.33 -16.49 -10.64
CA HIS A 31 -17.00 -16.32 -11.21
C HIS A 31 -15.93 -15.95 -10.16
N LEU A 32 -16.24 -15.00 -9.26
CA LEU A 32 -15.34 -14.63 -8.17
C LEU A 32 -15.11 -15.79 -7.19
N ALA A 33 -16.12 -16.65 -6.98
CA ALA A 33 -15.97 -17.83 -6.13
C ALA A 33 -15.01 -18.87 -6.74
N GLU A 34 -15.06 -19.07 -8.06
CA GLU A 34 -14.08 -19.90 -8.77
C GLU A 34 -12.66 -19.34 -8.65
N LEU A 35 -12.48 -18.03 -8.88
CA LEU A 35 -11.19 -17.37 -8.72
C LEU A 35 -10.63 -17.47 -7.30
N ALA A 36 -11.50 -17.33 -6.30
CA ALA A 36 -11.11 -17.46 -4.89
C ALA A 36 -10.64 -18.90 -4.59
N LYS A 37 -11.37 -19.90 -5.12
CA LYS A 37 -11.02 -21.32 -5.00
C LYS A 37 -9.67 -21.64 -5.64
N ASP A 38 -9.41 -21.14 -6.84
CA ASP A 38 -8.14 -21.35 -7.56
C ASP A 38 -6.95 -20.76 -6.79
N ARG A 39 -7.19 -19.66 -6.07
CA ARG A 39 -6.19 -18.98 -5.24
C ARG A 39 -6.12 -19.52 -3.80
N GLY A 40 -6.97 -20.47 -3.43
CA GLY A 40 -7.03 -21.02 -2.06
C GLY A 40 -7.43 -20.01 -0.98
N ILE A 41 -8.12 -18.93 -1.35
CA ILE A 41 -8.57 -17.86 -0.45
C ILE A 41 -10.10 -17.78 -0.39
N THR A 42 -10.63 -17.07 0.61
CA THR A 42 -12.07 -16.81 0.69
C THR A 42 -12.51 -15.74 -0.30
N LEU A 43 -13.81 -15.72 -0.64
CA LEU A 43 -14.39 -14.70 -1.51
C LEU A 43 -14.19 -13.27 -0.95
N GLY A 44 -14.32 -13.10 0.37
CA GLY A 44 -14.08 -11.82 1.04
C GLY A 44 -12.63 -11.36 0.89
N GLN A 45 -11.67 -12.26 1.14
CA GLN A 45 -10.24 -11.98 0.95
C GLN A 45 -9.90 -11.66 -0.52
N LEU A 46 -10.55 -12.33 -1.49
CA LEU A 46 -10.35 -11.99 -2.89
C LEU A 46 -10.80 -10.56 -3.19
N VAL A 47 -11.95 -10.15 -2.65
CA VAL A 47 -12.47 -8.78 -2.83
C VAL A 47 -11.53 -7.76 -2.16
N GLU A 48 -10.99 -8.07 -0.98
CA GLU A 48 -9.99 -7.22 -0.31
C GLU A 48 -8.72 -7.05 -1.14
N VAL A 49 -8.20 -8.15 -1.73
CA VAL A 49 -7.02 -8.10 -2.61
C VAL A 49 -7.31 -7.24 -3.85
N LEU A 50 -8.46 -7.45 -4.50
CA LEU A 50 -8.84 -6.69 -5.69
C LEU A 50 -9.03 -5.20 -5.37
N ALA A 51 -9.57 -4.88 -4.20
CA ALA A 51 -9.69 -3.49 -3.73
C ALA A 51 -8.31 -2.87 -3.45
N ALA A 52 -7.39 -3.61 -2.83
CA ALA A 52 -6.03 -3.14 -2.55
C ALA A 52 -5.21 -2.90 -3.82
N GLU A 53 -5.41 -3.72 -4.87
CA GLU A 53 -4.75 -3.57 -6.17
C GLU A 53 -5.24 -2.33 -6.95
N GLN A 54 -6.47 -1.88 -6.70
CA GLN A 54 -7.09 -0.76 -7.40
C GLN A 54 -7.43 0.39 -6.45
N PRO A 55 -6.41 1.13 -5.95
CA PRO A 55 -6.65 2.27 -5.09
C PRO A 55 -7.48 3.34 -5.82
N THR A 56 -8.34 3.99 -5.05
CA THR A 56 -9.16 5.10 -5.54
C THR A 56 -8.29 6.29 -5.95
N ALA A 57 -8.86 7.24 -6.71
CA ALA A 57 -8.13 8.45 -7.09
C ALA A 57 -7.64 9.25 -5.89
N ALA A 58 -8.43 9.32 -4.81
CA ALA A 58 -8.06 10.01 -3.58
C ALA A 58 -6.89 9.33 -2.87
N GLU A 59 -6.94 8.00 -2.68
CA GLU A 59 -5.84 7.25 -2.05
C GLU A 59 -4.56 7.31 -2.88
N ARG A 60 -4.66 7.31 -4.22
CA ARG A 60 -3.49 7.51 -5.08
C ARG A 60 -2.88 8.90 -4.90
N ALA A 61 -3.70 9.95 -4.79
CA ALA A 61 -3.23 11.31 -4.56
C ALA A 61 -2.55 11.45 -3.19
N GLU A 62 -3.12 10.84 -2.16
CA GLU A 62 -2.53 10.79 -0.82
C GLU A 62 -1.19 10.05 -0.82
N ARG A 63 -1.13 8.87 -1.43
CA ARG A 63 0.13 8.11 -1.57
C ARG A 63 1.19 8.90 -2.34
N LEU A 64 0.79 9.65 -3.37
CA LEU A 64 1.68 10.51 -4.13
C LEU A 64 2.23 11.66 -3.27
N ALA A 65 1.36 12.32 -2.50
CA ALA A 65 1.77 13.40 -1.59
C ALA A 65 2.75 12.88 -0.52
N ALA A 66 2.45 11.74 0.10
CA ALA A 66 3.33 11.10 1.09
C ALA A 66 4.68 10.70 0.49
N ALA A 67 4.69 10.17 -0.75
CA ALA A 67 5.93 9.85 -1.44
C ALA A 67 6.77 11.10 -1.74
N ARG A 68 6.14 12.21 -2.14
CA ARG A 68 6.82 13.50 -2.37
C ARG A 68 7.45 14.04 -1.10
N GLU A 69 6.73 14.02 0.02
CA GLU A 69 7.26 14.42 1.32
C GLU A 69 8.42 13.53 1.76
N HIS A 70 8.31 12.22 1.57
CA HIS A 70 9.39 11.28 1.86
C HIS A 70 10.65 11.58 1.02
N VAL A 71 10.48 11.86 -0.27
CA VAL A 71 11.59 12.26 -1.16
C VAL A 71 12.24 13.55 -0.69
N ARG A 72 11.47 14.58 -0.34
CA ARG A 72 12.02 15.84 0.23
C ARG A 72 12.84 15.56 1.49
N THR A 73 12.32 14.70 2.38
CA THR A 73 12.98 14.33 3.63
C THR A 73 14.29 13.56 3.41
N VAL A 74 14.30 12.58 2.51
CA VAL A 74 15.46 11.70 2.28
C VAL A 74 16.54 12.37 1.44
N ILE A 75 16.15 13.11 0.40
CA ILE A 75 17.10 13.78 -0.49
C ILE A 75 17.60 15.10 0.14
N GLY A 76 16.81 15.71 1.02
CA GLY A 76 17.15 16.98 1.69
C GLY A 76 17.12 18.19 0.73
N LEU A 77 16.43 18.05 -0.41
CA LEU A 77 16.18 19.13 -1.35
C LEU A 77 14.73 19.58 -1.20
N ASP A 78 14.54 20.87 -0.93
CA ASP A 78 13.23 21.51 -0.85
C ASP A 78 12.72 21.80 -2.27
N ILE A 79 12.15 20.77 -2.91
CA ILE A 79 11.54 20.86 -4.24
C ILE A 79 10.04 21.07 -4.06
N SER A 80 9.52 22.18 -4.59
CA SER A 80 8.08 22.48 -4.59
C SER A 80 7.30 21.52 -5.51
N ASP A 81 5.98 21.43 -5.31
CA ASP A 81 5.14 20.57 -6.14
C ASP A 81 5.08 21.04 -7.61
N GLU A 82 5.03 22.35 -7.86
CA GLU A 82 5.16 22.92 -9.20
C GLU A 82 6.50 22.54 -9.88
N GLU A 83 7.62 22.61 -9.16
CA GLU A 83 8.92 22.21 -9.71
C GLU A 83 8.97 20.72 -10.02
N PHE A 84 8.31 19.89 -9.22
CA PHE A 84 8.23 18.45 -9.45
C PHE A 84 7.36 18.11 -10.67
N ASP A 85 6.28 18.86 -10.90
CA ASP A 85 5.36 18.65 -12.02
C ASP A 85 5.90 19.19 -13.36
N GLN A 86 6.73 20.23 -13.31
CA GLN A 86 7.36 20.84 -14.50
C GLN A 86 8.70 20.22 -14.86
N ALA A 87 9.29 19.42 -13.98
CA ALA A 87 10.65 18.95 -14.21
C ALA A 87 10.71 17.78 -15.20
N PRO A 88 11.47 17.92 -16.31
CA PRO A 88 11.70 16.83 -17.23
C PRO A 88 12.58 15.75 -16.57
N ASP A 89 12.15 14.49 -16.68
CA ASP A 89 12.83 13.28 -16.20
C ASP A 89 13.65 13.47 -14.92
N ILE A 90 12.98 13.88 -13.84
CA ILE A 90 13.55 14.05 -12.49
C ILE A 90 14.42 12.85 -12.12
N LEU A 91 13.94 11.63 -12.39
CA LEU A 91 14.63 10.41 -12.01
C LEU A 91 15.92 10.22 -12.83
N GLY A 92 15.89 10.47 -14.14
CA GLY A 92 17.08 10.49 -14.98
C GLY A 92 18.12 11.52 -14.53
N ASN A 93 17.68 12.69 -14.06
CA ASN A 93 18.59 13.72 -13.54
C ASN A 93 19.18 13.34 -12.18
N ILE A 94 18.39 12.74 -11.28
CA ILE A 94 18.89 12.20 -10.00
C ILE A 94 19.96 11.13 -10.27
N TYR A 95 19.74 10.22 -11.21
CA TYR A 95 20.73 9.20 -11.57
C TYR A 95 22.02 9.81 -12.12
N LYS A 96 21.94 10.85 -12.96
CA LYS A 96 23.13 11.56 -13.46
C LYS A 96 23.92 12.21 -12.32
N ILE A 97 23.25 12.94 -11.43
CA ILE A 97 23.91 13.60 -10.29
C ILE A 97 24.55 12.58 -9.35
N ALA A 98 23.86 11.48 -9.05
CA ALA A 98 24.41 10.41 -8.22
C ALA A 98 25.64 9.76 -8.88
N ALA A 99 25.59 9.52 -10.20
CA ALA A 99 26.72 8.99 -10.95
C ALA A 99 27.91 9.97 -10.96
N ASP A 100 27.68 11.26 -11.12
CA ASP A 100 28.73 12.28 -11.09
C ASP A 100 29.37 12.39 -9.70
N LYS A 101 28.58 12.41 -8.63
CA LYS A 101 29.10 12.38 -7.25
C LYS A 101 29.92 11.10 -6.98
N ALA A 102 29.48 9.94 -7.48
CA ALA A 102 30.21 8.69 -7.33
C ALA A 102 31.53 8.67 -8.12
N ARG A 103 31.61 9.37 -9.25
CA ARG A 103 32.87 9.55 -10.01
C ARG A 103 33.85 10.47 -9.27
N VAL A 104 33.37 11.60 -8.74
CA VAL A 104 34.19 12.54 -7.96
C VAL A 104 34.74 11.89 -6.69
N ALA A 105 33.88 11.19 -5.92
CA ALA A 105 34.32 10.47 -4.73
C ALA A 105 35.37 9.37 -5.03
N ARG A 106 35.34 8.81 -6.25
CA ARG A 106 36.32 7.80 -6.70
C ARG A 106 37.63 8.44 -7.16
N SER A 107 37.59 9.62 -7.78
CA SER A 107 38.81 10.35 -8.16
C SER A 107 39.54 10.94 -6.95
N ASP A 108 38.81 11.35 -5.91
CA ASP A 108 39.39 11.90 -4.68
C ASP A 108 40.01 10.81 -3.78
N ALA A 109 39.67 9.54 -4.02
CA ALA A 109 40.17 8.39 -3.27
C ALA A 109 41.38 7.69 -3.95
N ALA A 110 41.83 8.16 -5.12
CA ALA A 110 42.94 7.63 -5.91
C ALA A 110 44.14 8.59 -5.87
#